data_AF-M2S023-F1
#
_entry.id   AF-M2S023-F1
#
_cell.length_a   1.000
_cell.length_b   1.000
_cell.length_c   1.000
_cell.angle_alpha   90.00
_cell.angle_beta   90.00
_cell.angle_gamma   90.00
#
_symmetry.space_group_name_H-M   'P 1'
#
loop_
_entity.id
_entity.type
_entity.pdbx_description
1 polymer ?
#
loop_
_entity_poly.entity_id
_entity_poly.type
_entity_poly.pdbx_seq_one_letter_code
_entity_poly.pdbx_strand_id
1 'polypeptide(L)'
;MSKYTNTNTTSTTTETYNNDFTKQHIFISGSLAVGKSTIMNLLNNYLQEREDVFFIREYIDFSNDGERQLEKLHTGIISNYQFQLFVIRCYEKQLNTIDFEEADVIVWERHPIEALEIFCRGKNMLSDKERLDLMLKLESLCNRYKIPQLKENNINYISVDTSAFKPEQISFFLISEIIYEMLLGQYENDVFILLFCSDTTEQLKRLIGRRRPIEVKKYKTVNDLLLINNIYFEFFLERKDHQLI
;
A
#
# COMPACT_ATOMS: atom_id res chain seq x y z
N MET A 1 57.83 17.44 45.72
CA MET A 1 57.12 16.17 46.02
C MET A 1 55.64 16.51 46.21
N SER A 2 54.75 15.77 45.54
CA SER A 2 53.26 15.92 45.50
C SER A 2 52.80 17.19 44.76
N LYS A 3 52.39 17.22 43.48
CA LYS A 3 51.44 16.41 42.67
C LYS A 3 50.03 16.33 43.27
N TYR A 4 49.17 17.29 42.93
CA TYR A 4 47.75 17.05 42.68
C TYR A 4 47.29 17.88 41.48
N THR A 5 47.08 17.18 40.38
CA THR A 5 46.47 17.62 39.12
C THR A 5 44.95 17.47 39.29
N ASN A 6 44.20 18.57 39.19
CA ASN A 6 42.74 18.50 39.03
C ASN A 6 42.41 18.57 37.54
N THR A 7 42.17 17.40 36.96
CA THR A 7 41.55 17.23 35.64
C THR A 7 40.04 17.16 35.82
N ASN A 8 39.35 18.30 35.63
CA ASN A 8 37.92 18.30 35.39
C ASN A 8 37.67 17.96 33.92
N THR A 9 37.71 16.67 33.59
CA THR A 9 37.10 16.14 32.37
C THR A 9 35.61 15.98 32.64
N THR A 10 34.83 16.99 32.26
CA THR A 10 33.39 16.83 32.02
C THR A 10 33.25 15.84 30.86
N SER A 11 32.85 14.62 31.20
CA SER A 11 32.39 13.62 30.25
C SER A 11 31.13 14.15 29.56
N THR A 12 31.29 14.76 28.39
CA THR A 12 30.21 14.86 27.41
C THR A 12 29.82 13.45 27.03
N THR A 13 28.77 12.93 27.67
CA THR A 13 27.98 11.83 27.15
C THR A 13 27.38 12.30 25.83
N THR A 14 28.06 12.00 24.73
CA THR A 14 27.42 11.89 23.43
C THR A 14 26.39 10.79 23.56
N GLU A 15 25.15 11.19 23.90
CA GLU A 15 23.97 10.39 23.61
C GLU A 15 23.94 10.21 22.10
N THR A 16 24.50 9.08 21.65
CA THR A 16 24.22 8.54 20.32
C THR A 16 22.74 8.19 20.33
N TYR A 17 21.90 9.15 19.93
CA TYR A 17 20.57 8.84 19.44
C TYR A 17 20.76 7.93 18.23
N ASN A 18 20.72 6.62 18.47
CA ASN A 18 20.36 5.67 17.43
C ASN A 18 18.90 5.97 17.09
N ASN A 19 18.67 7.02 16.29
CA ASN A 19 17.44 7.11 15.51
C ASN A 19 17.60 6.05 14.43
N ASP A 20 17.24 4.81 14.75
CA ASP A 20 16.87 3.84 13.73
C ASP A 20 15.65 4.44 13.01
N PHE A 21 15.90 5.26 11.98
CA PHE A 21 14.84 5.82 11.16
C PHE A 21 14.06 4.65 10.59
N THR A 22 12.84 4.49 11.09
CA THR A 22 11.96 3.41 10.68
C THR A 22 11.30 3.88 9.39
N LYS A 23 11.42 3.06 8.35
CA LYS A 23 10.79 3.33 7.04
C LYS A 23 9.33 3.69 7.23
N GLN A 24 8.88 4.73 6.53
CA GLN A 24 7.50 5.17 6.60
C GLN A 24 6.72 4.67 5.40
N HIS A 25 5.49 4.25 5.62
CA HIS A 25 4.69 3.56 4.62
C HIS A 25 3.44 4.36 4.27
N ILE A 26 3.22 4.54 2.97
CA ILE A 26 2.00 5.13 2.42
C ILE A 26 1.28 4.09 1.57
N PHE A 27 0.07 3.68 1.97
CA PHE A 27 -0.74 2.71 1.23
C PHE A 27 -1.82 3.43 0.43
N ILE A 28 -1.69 3.44 -0.89
CA ILE A 28 -2.71 3.95 -1.81
C ILE A 28 -3.64 2.78 -2.18
N SER A 29 -4.79 2.74 -1.53
CA SER A 29 -5.80 1.70 -1.66
C SER A 29 -7.07 2.21 -2.35
N GLY A 30 -7.99 1.29 -2.63
CA GLY A 30 -9.28 1.57 -3.26
C GLY A 30 -9.67 0.56 -4.34
N SER A 31 -10.92 0.70 -4.77
CA SER A 31 -11.55 -0.21 -5.74
C SER A 31 -10.96 -0.08 -7.17
N LEU A 32 -11.51 -0.86 -8.10
CA LEU A 32 -11.13 -0.83 -9.51
C LEU A 32 -11.47 0.53 -10.14
N ALA A 33 -10.62 0.99 -11.07
CA ALA A 33 -10.87 2.21 -11.85
C ALA A 33 -11.09 3.53 -11.05
N VAL A 34 -10.71 3.58 -9.77
CA VAL A 34 -10.78 4.81 -8.95
C VAL A 34 -9.63 5.80 -9.19
N GLY A 35 -8.64 5.45 -10.04
CA GLY A 35 -7.53 6.36 -10.38
C GLY A 35 -6.20 6.10 -9.65
N LYS A 36 -6.08 5.01 -8.87
CA LYS A 36 -4.83 4.63 -8.17
C LYS A 36 -3.58 4.68 -9.05
N SER A 37 -3.56 3.89 -10.12
CA SER A 37 -2.40 3.79 -11.01
C SER A 37 -2.07 5.12 -11.71
N THR A 38 -3.08 5.98 -11.94
CA THR A 38 -2.85 7.35 -12.45
C THR A 38 -2.09 8.20 -11.43
N ILE A 39 -2.52 8.18 -10.16
CA ILE A 39 -1.85 8.90 -9.07
C ILE A 39 -0.46 8.32 -8.82
N MET A 40 -0.31 6.99 -8.79
CA MET A 40 1.00 6.32 -8.66
C MET A 40 1.97 6.76 -9.75
N ASN A 41 1.53 6.79 -11.02
CA ASN A 41 2.38 7.24 -12.12
C ASN A 41 2.77 8.71 -11.99
N LEU A 42 1.86 9.58 -11.57
CA LEU A 42 2.18 10.98 -11.32
C LEU A 42 3.20 11.13 -10.20
N LEU A 43 2.99 10.47 -9.06
CA LEU A 43 3.92 10.49 -7.94
C LEU A 43 5.31 10.00 -8.36
N ASN A 44 5.38 8.86 -9.04
CA ASN A 44 6.63 8.29 -9.53
C ASN A 44 7.35 9.25 -10.49
N ASN A 45 6.63 9.93 -11.39
CA ASN A 45 7.23 10.90 -12.30
C ASN A 45 7.77 12.14 -11.56
N TYR A 46 7.06 12.62 -10.54
CA TYR A 46 7.53 13.77 -9.74
C TYR A 46 8.73 13.41 -8.85
N LEU A 47 8.84 12.16 -8.42
CA LEU A 47 9.83 11.69 -7.45
C LEU A 47 10.89 10.78 -8.08
N GLN A 48 10.96 10.67 -9.41
CA GLN A 48 11.86 9.73 -10.10
C GLN A 48 13.36 9.93 -9.79
N GLU A 49 13.77 11.14 -9.41
CA GLU A 49 15.15 11.48 -9.05
C GLU A 49 15.43 11.33 -7.54
N ARG A 50 14.46 10.83 -6.76
CA ARG A 50 14.57 10.64 -5.32
C ARG A 50 14.85 9.17 -5.02
N GLU A 51 16.05 8.89 -4.51
CA GLU A 51 16.46 7.54 -4.10
C GLU A 51 15.88 7.15 -2.73
N ASP A 52 15.46 8.13 -1.93
CA ASP A 52 14.86 7.94 -0.61
C ASP A 52 13.36 7.62 -0.64
N VAL A 53 12.76 7.49 -1.82
CA VAL A 53 11.36 7.08 -2.00
C VAL A 53 11.26 5.86 -2.93
N PHE A 54 10.66 4.78 -2.44
CA PHE A 54 10.47 3.56 -3.22
C PHE A 54 8.99 3.26 -3.49
N PHE A 55 8.69 2.88 -4.73
CA PHE A 55 7.32 2.58 -5.18
C PHE A 55 7.08 1.08 -5.35
N ILE A 56 6.18 0.53 -4.54
CA ILE A 56 5.68 -0.83 -4.70
C ILE A 56 4.48 -0.82 -5.64
N ARG A 57 4.64 -1.40 -6.82
CA ARG A 57 3.63 -1.43 -7.89
C ARG A 57 2.71 -2.64 -7.79
N GLU A 58 1.49 -2.50 -8.31
CA GLU A 58 0.55 -3.61 -8.48
C GLU A 58 1.18 -4.70 -9.37
N TYR A 59 0.89 -5.97 -9.09
CA TYR A 59 1.47 -7.14 -9.79
C TYR A 59 1.34 -7.06 -11.32
N ILE A 60 0.29 -6.40 -11.83
CA ILE A 60 -0.01 -6.27 -13.25
C ILE A 60 0.92 -5.27 -13.94
N ASP A 61 1.37 -4.25 -13.23
CA ASP A 61 2.28 -3.21 -13.74
C ASP A 61 3.74 -3.55 -13.39
N PHE A 62 3.96 -4.46 -12.44
CA PHE A 62 5.29 -4.99 -12.09
C PHE A 62 5.72 -6.20 -12.93
N SER A 63 4.83 -7.16 -13.17
CA SER A 63 5.18 -8.45 -13.78
C SER A 63 4.62 -8.58 -15.20
N ASN A 64 5.46 -8.99 -16.15
CA ASN A 64 5.06 -9.33 -17.51
C ASN A 64 3.99 -10.46 -17.57
N ASP A 65 3.89 -11.29 -16.53
CA ASP A 65 2.88 -12.35 -16.43
C ASP A 65 1.59 -11.90 -15.72
N GLY A 66 1.52 -10.67 -15.21
CA GLY A 66 0.44 -10.20 -14.35
C GLY A 66 -0.95 -10.32 -14.98
N GLU A 67 -1.12 -9.82 -16.21
CA GLU A 67 -2.38 -9.95 -16.96
C GLU A 67 -2.76 -11.41 -17.22
N ARG A 68 -1.76 -12.23 -17.57
CA ARG A 68 -1.97 -13.66 -17.85
C ARG A 68 -2.42 -14.43 -16.60
N GLN A 69 -1.87 -14.10 -15.43
CA GLN A 69 -2.30 -14.73 -14.18
C GLN A 69 -3.72 -14.28 -13.80
N LEU A 70 -4.05 -13.01 -14.02
CA LEU A 70 -5.40 -12.50 -13.80
C LEU A 70 -6.41 -13.18 -14.72
N GLU A 71 -6.05 -13.41 -15.99
CA GLU A 71 -6.87 -14.17 -16.93
C GLU A 71 -7.08 -15.62 -16.48
N LYS A 72 -6.01 -16.30 -16.05
CA LYS A 72 -6.10 -17.67 -15.50
C LYS A 72 -7.03 -17.74 -14.28
N LEU A 73 -7.00 -16.73 -13.42
CA LEU A 73 -7.91 -16.65 -12.27
C LEU A 73 -9.37 -16.55 -12.75
N HIS A 74 -9.66 -15.62 -13.66
CA HIS A 74 -11.02 -15.37 -14.13
C HIS A 74 -11.60 -16.50 -14.99
N THR A 75 -10.75 -17.29 -15.62
CA THR A 75 -11.13 -18.49 -16.38
C THR A 75 -11.16 -19.76 -15.54
N GLY A 76 -10.84 -19.68 -14.25
CA GLY A 76 -10.85 -20.82 -13.31
C GLY A 76 -9.69 -21.80 -13.50
N ILE A 77 -8.66 -21.43 -14.26
CA ILE A 77 -7.46 -22.26 -14.46
C ILE A 77 -6.63 -22.33 -13.17
N ILE A 78 -6.61 -21.24 -12.40
CA ILE A 78 -5.97 -21.19 -11.08
C ILE A 78 -6.98 -20.73 -10.02
N SER A 79 -6.78 -21.17 -8.79
CA SER A 79 -7.59 -20.74 -7.64
C SER A 79 -7.20 -19.35 -7.15
N ASN A 80 -8.06 -18.73 -6.33
CA ASN A 80 -7.71 -17.50 -5.62
C ASN A 80 -6.43 -17.70 -4.79
N TYR A 81 -6.28 -18.84 -4.12
CA TYR A 81 -5.08 -19.16 -3.34
C TYR A 81 -3.81 -19.09 -4.20
N GLN A 82 -3.80 -19.78 -5.34
CA GLN A 82 -2.66 -19.78 -6.27
C GLN A 82 -2.36 -18.38 -6.82
N PHE A 83 -3.39 -17.59 -7.11
CA PHE A 83 -3.24 -16.22 -7.56
C PHE A 83 -2.66 -15.31 -6.47
N GLN A 84 -3.13 -15.39 -5.22
CA GLN A 84 -2.59 -14.60 -4.12
C GLN A 84 -1.13 -14.97 -3.81
N LEU A 85 -0.74 -16.24 -3.95
CA LEU A 85 0.68 -16.62 -3.85
C LEU A 85 1.54 -15.95 -4.94
N PHE A 86 1.02 -15.79 -6.16
CA PHE A 86 1.70 -15.04 -7.21
C PHE A 86 1.84 -13.56 -6.86
N VAL A 87 0.79 -12.94 -6.32
CA VAL A 87 0.82 -11.54 -5.85
C VAL A 87 1.85 -11.34 -4.73
N ILE A 88 1.88 -12.22 -3.72
CA ILE A 88 2.86 -12.19 -2.63
C ILE A 88 4.29 -12.27 -3.18
N ARG A 89 4.55 -13.17 -4.15
CA ARG A 89 5.87 -13.25 -4.80
C ARG A 89 6.25 -11.97 -5.56
N CYS A 90 5.28 -11.24 -6.09
CA CYS A 90 5.54 -9.94 -6.72
C CYS A 90 5.97 -8.90 -5.68
N TYR A 91 5.36 -8.89 -4.49
CA TYR A 91 5.84 -8.06 -3.38
C TYR A 91 7.24 -8.47 -2.94
N GLU A 92 7.50 -9.75 -2.67
CA GLU A 92 8.82 -10.23 -2.24
C GLU A 92 9.93 -9.85 -3.21
N LYS A 93 9.68 -9.91 -4.53
CA LYS A 93 10.66 -9.50 -5.54
C LYS A 93 10.98 -8.01 -5.50
N GLN A 94 9.97 -7.16 -5.27
CA GLN A 94 10.16 -5.71 -5.17
C GLN A 94 10.89 -5.34 -3.86
N LEU A 95 10.53 -6.01 -2.76
CA LEU A 95 11.10 -5.76 -1.43
C LEU A 95 12.51 -6.32 -1.25
N ASN A 96 12.91 -7.29 -2.06
CA ASN A 96 14.26 -7.86 -2.04
C ASN A 96 15.19 -7.12 -3.02
N THR A 97 15.25 -5.79 -2.90
CA THR A 97 16.06 -4.89 -3.72
C THR A 97 16.81 -3.90 -2.83
N ILE A 98 17.94 -3.40 -3.33
CA ILE A 98 18.73 -2.38 -2.63
C ILE A 98 17.93 -1.08 -2.52
N ASP A 99 17.22 -0.70 -3.58
CA ASP A 99 16.34 0.48 -3.61
C ASP A 99 15.31 0.46 -2.46
N PHE A 100 14.73 -0.71 -2.13
CA PHE A 100 13.85 -0.83 -0.97
C PHE A 100 14.61 -0.69 0.35
N GLU A 101 15.82 -1.28 0.47
CA GLU A 101 16.61 -1.24 1.70
C GLU A 101 17.10 0.19 2.02
N GLU A 102 17.43 0.98 1.00
CA GLU A 102 17.95 2.35 1.13
C GLU A 102 16.86 3.41 1.23
N ALA A 103 15.64 3.14 0.78
CA ALA A 103 14.55 4.11 0.83
C ALA A 103 14.08 4.40 2.27
N ASP A 104 13.62 5.64 2.48
CA ASP A 104 13.07 6.13 3.74
C ASP A 104 11.54 6.11 3.74
N VAL A 105 10.93 6.40 2.58
CA VAL A 105 9.48 6.39 2.38
C VAL A 105 9.10 5.35 1.32
N ILE A 106 8.17 4.47 1.66
CA ILE A 106 7.68 3.41 0.77
C ILE A 106 6.22 3.69 0.40
N VAL A 107 5.96 3.89 -0.91
CA VAL A 107 4.62 4.14 -1.44
C VAL A 107 4.09 2.88 -2.11
N TRP A 108 2.94 2.39 -1.63
CA TRP A 108 2.35 1.12 -2.04
C TRP A 108 1.09 1.34 -2.86
N GLU A 109 1.03 0.73 -4.05
CA GLU A 109 -0.26 0.47 -4.68
C GLU A 109 -0.86 -0.80 -4.04
N ARG A 110 -1.64 -0.57 -2.97
CA ARG A 110 -2.30 -1.55 -2.08
C ARG A 110 -1.46 -2.09 -0.95
N HIS A 111 -2.12 -2.35 0.17
CA HIS A 111 -1.53 -3.09 1.29
C HIS A 111 -1.61 -4.61 1.05
N PRO A 112 -0.59 -5.43 1.41
CA PRO A 112 -0.63 -6.89 1.20
C PRO A 112 -1.86 -7.60 1.78
N ILE A 113 -2.37 -7.15 2.94
CA ILE A 113 -3.57 -7.72 3.59
C ILE A 113 -4.84 -7.67 2.74
N GLU A 114 -4.92 -6.77 1.75
CA GLU A 114 -6.05 -6.71 0.82
C GLU A 114 -6.26 -8.05 0.08
N ALA A 115 -5.18 -8.82 -0.12
CA ALA A 115 -5.23 -10.18 -0.69
C ALA A 115 -6.21 -11.09 0.06
N LEU A 116 -6.23 -11.01 1.39
CA LEU A 116 -7.10 -11.84 2.24
C LEU A 116 -8.45 -11.19 2.50
N GLU A 117 -8.44 -9.92 2.89
CA GLU A 117 -9.62 -9.27 3.44
C GLU A 117 -10.52 -8.61 2.41
N ILE A 118 -9.97 -8.32 1.22
CA ILE A 118 -10.76 -7.81 0.09
C ILE A 118 -10.98 -8.93 -0.92
N PHE A 119 -9.89 -9.45 -1.51
CA PHE A 119 -9.99 -10.31 -2.68
C PHE A 119 -10.40 -11.75 -2.33
N CYS A 120 -10.11 -12.20 -1.11
CA CYS A 120 -10.48 -13.52 -0.60
C CYS A 120 -11.47 -13.46 0.57
N ARG A 121 -12.27 -12.39 0.68
CA ARG A 121 -13.21 -12.18 1.80
C ARG A 121 -14.29 -13.27 1.90
N GLY A 122 -14.75 -13.79 0.76
CA GLY A 122 -15.85 -14.75 0.70
C GLY A 122 -15.51 -16.10 1.35
N LYS A 123 -16.47 -16.68 2.09
CA LYS A 123 -16.30 -17.96 2.79
C LYS A 123 -15.92 -19.13 1.86
N ASN A 124 -16.32 -19.08 0.59
CA ASN A 124 -16.06 -20.14 -0.38
C ASN A 124 -14.85 -19.84 -1.29
N MET A 125 -14.10 -18.76 -1.04
CA MET A 125 -12.99 -18.36 -1.90
C MET A 125 -11.68 -19.10 -1.57
N LEU A 126 -11.54 -19.55 -0.32
CA LEU A 126 -10.40 -20.29 0.22
C LEU A 126 -10.92 -21.34 1.19
N SER A 127 -10.30 -22.52 1.22
CA SER A 127 -10.42 -23.44 2.35
C SER A 127 -9.77 -22.86 3.62
N ASP A 128 -10.15 -23.36 4.79
CA ASP A 128 -9.56 -22.92 6.08
C ASP A 128 -8.04 -23.09 6.10
N LYS A 129 -7.53 -24.18 5.50
CA LYS A 129 -6.09 -24.44 5.38
C LYS A 129 -5.39 -23.42 4.48
N GLU A 130 -5.95 -23.11 3.32
CA GLU A 130 -5.40 -22.11 2.39
C GLU A 130 -5.44 -20.71 3.00
N ARG A 131 -6.51 -20.38 3.73
CA ARG A 131 -6.63 -19.10 4.44
C ARG A 131 -5.58 -18.96 5.52
N LEU A 132 -5.39 -19.98 6.35
CA LEU A 132 -4.35 -19.99 7.38
C LEU A 132 -2.95 -19.86 6.78
N ASP A 133 -2.66 -20.61 5.72
CA ASP A 133 -1.36 -20.54 5.04
C ASP A 133 -1.08 -19.16 4.44
N LEU A 134 -2.06 -18.55 3.75
CA LEU A 134 -1.92 -17.18 3.24
C LEU A 134 -1.72 -16.16 4.36
N MET A 135 -2.44 -16.31 5.48
CA MET A 135 -2.30 -15.43 6.64
C MET A 135 -0.88 -15.48 7.20
N LEU A 136 -0.34 -16.68 7.42
CA LEU A 136 1.03 -16.86 7.90
C LEU A 136 2.07 -16.32 6.92
N LYS A 137 1.84 -16.45 5.60
CA LYS A 137 2.74 -15.88 4.58
C LYS A 137 2.72 -14.36 4.58
N LEU A 138 1.55 -13.75 4.68
CA LEU A 138 1.42 -12.28 4.75
C LEU A 138 2.01 -11.73 6.05
N GLU A 139 1.78 -12.39 7.18
CA GLU A 139 2.38 -12.03 8.47
C GLU A 139 3.91 -12.11 8.40
N SER A 140 4.45 -13.20 7.84
CA SER A 140 5.89 -13.36 7.62
C SER A 140 6.46 -12.26 6.72
N LEU A 141 5.79 -11.93 5.61
CA LEU A 141 6.17 -10.84 4.71
C LEU A 141 6.22 -9.51 5.47
N CYS A 142 5.16 -9.17 6.19
CA CYS A 142 5.06 -7.91 6.91
C CYS A 142 6.13 -7.80 8.01
N ASN A 143 6.32 -8.85 8.80
CA ASN A 143 7.31 -8.88 9.87
C ASN A 143 8.75 -8.77 9.33
N ARG A 144 9.05 -9.46 8.22
CA ARG A 144 10.37 -9.43 7.60
C ARG A 144 10.73 -8.05 7.05
N TYR A 145 9.78 -7.41 6.38
CA TYR A 145 10.00 -6.13 5.70
C TYR A 145 9.47 -4.92 6.47
N LYS A 146 9.13 -5.10 7.75
CA LYS A 146 8.61 -4.07 8.66
C LYS A 146 7.41 -3.30 8.10
N ILE A 147 6.56 -3.99 7.35
CA ILE A 147 5.32 -3.42 6.82
C ILE A 147 4.31 -3.33 7.99
N PRO A 148 3.80 -2.13 8.32
CA PRO A 148 2.90 -1.93 9.46
C PRO A 148 1.59 -2.70 9.27
N GLN A 149 1.10 -3.34 10.32
CA GLN A 149 -0.23 -3.93 10.30
C GLN A 149 -1.27 -2.82 10.34
N LEU A 150 -2.27 -2.89 9.46
CA LEU A 150 -3.36 -1.91 9.39
C LEU A 150 -4.31 -1.87 10.62
N LYS A 151 -3.94 -2.50 11.74
CA LYS A 151 -4.63 -2.38 13.03
C LYS A 151 -3.78 -1.64 14.07
N GLU A 152 -2.58 -1.22 13.70
CA GLU A 152 -1.70 -0.46 14.58
C GLU A 152 -2.21 1.00 14.70
N ASN A 153 -1.93 1.61 15.85
CA ASN A 153 -2.44 2.94 16.20
C ASN A 153 -1.65 4.09 15.53
N ASN A 154 -0.52 3.78 14.88
CA ASN A 154 0.37 4.74 14.24
C ASN A 154 0.05 4.98 12.74
N ILE A 155 -1.17 4.66 12.29
CA ILE A 155 -1.58 4.81 10.89
C ILE A 155 -2.61 5.92 10.76
N ASN A 156 -2.36 6.96 9.97
CA ASN A 156 -3.37 7.94 9.63
C ASN A 156 -4.25 7.46 8.47
N TYR A 157 -5.57 7.49 8.65
CA TYR A 157 -6.55 7.05 7.66
C TYR A 157 -7.18 8.23 6.92
N ILE A 158 -6.85 8.36 5.64
CA ILE A 158 -7.33 9.43 4.75
C ILE A 158 -8.22 8.83 3.67
N SER A 159 -9.34 9.49 3.35
CA SER A 159 -10.21 9.11 2.23
C SER A 159 -10.32 10.25 1.23
N VAL A 160 -10.17 9.96 -0.07
CA VAL A 160 -10.19 10.97 -1.13
C VAL A 160 -11.13 10.57 -2.26
N ASP A 161 -12.04 11.47 -2.62
CA ASP A 161 -12.96 11.31 -3.74
C ASP A 161 -12.32 11.77 -5.07
N THR A 162 -12.01 10.81 -5.94
CA THR A 162 -11.37 11.06 -7.24
C THR A 162 -12.35 11.48 -8.34
N SER A 163 -13.63 11.63 -8.01
CA SER A 163 -14.59 12.34 -8.87
C SER A 163 -14.63 13.84 -8.56
N ALA A 164 -14.26 14.23 -7.34
CA ALA A 164 -14.25 15.63 -6.90
C ALA A 164 -12.90 16.33 -7.17
N PHE A 165 -11.79 15.59 -7.08
CA PHE A 165 -10.44 16.14 -7.24
C PHE A 165 -9.73 15.55 -8.46
N LYS A 166 -8.96 16.39 -9.17
CA LYS A 166 -8.13 15.94 -10.28
C LYS A 166 -6.91 15.16 -9.77
N PRO A 167 -6.40 14.17 -10.51
CA PRO A 167 -5.22 13.40 -10.11
C PRO A 167 -4.01 14.27 -9.72
N GLU A 168 -3.77 15.37 -10.45
CA GLU A 168 -2.65 16.28 -10.17
C GLU A 168 -2.79 16.98 -8.81
N GLN A 169 -4.03 17.33 -8.41
CA GLN A 169 -4.29 17.95 -7.11
C GLN A 169 -4.07 16.95 -5.97
N ILE A 170 -4.50 15.71 -6.18
CA ILE A 170 -4.30 14.63 -5.20
C ILE A 170 -2.81 14.34 -5.07
N SER A 171 -2.09 14.15 -6.19
CA SER A 171 -0.65 13.92 -6.17
C SER A 171 0.12 15.07 -5.53
N PHE A 172 -0.24 16.32 -5.81
CA PHE A 172 0.39 17.49 -5.17
C PHE A 172 0.21 17.46 -3.65
N PHE A 173 -1.01 17.21 -3.16
CA PHE A 173 -1.29 17.05 -1.73
C PHE A 173 -0.45 15.93 -1.09
N LEU A 174 -0.38 14.76 -1.73
CA LEU A 174 0.41 13.64 -1.22
C LEU A 174 1.91 13.96 -1.17
N ILE A 175 2.42 14.71 -2.14
CA ILE A 175 3.81 15.13 -2.16
C ILE A 175 4.08 16.18 -1.06
N SER A 176 3.29 17.25 -1.01
CA SER A 176 3.56 18.39 -0.13
C SER A 176 3.25 18.09 1.33
N GLU A 177 2.10 17.49 1.63
CA GLU A 177 1.60 17.36 3.00
C GLU A 177 1.95 16.03 3.66
N ILE A 178 2.42 15.04 2.88
CA ILE A 178 2.70 13.69 3.40
C ILE A 178 4.14 13.29 3.12
N ILE A 179 4.52 13.13 1.85
CA ILE A 179 5.83 12.57 1.49
C ILE A 179 6.96 13.50 1.95
N TYR A 180 6.89 14.81 1.68
CA TYR A 180 7.94 15.71 2.14
C TYR A 180 7.98 15.86 3.67
N GLU A 181 6.82 15.89 4.32
CA GLU A 181 6.76 15.96 5.78
C GLU A 181 7.36 14.70 6.45
N MET A 182 7.13 13.52 5.86
CA MET A 182 7.78 12.26 6.24
C MET A 182 9.31 12.34 6.08
N LEU A 183 9.78 12.78 4.91
CA LEU A 183 11.22 12.90 4.61
C LEU A 183 11.92 13.96 5.48
N LEU A 184 11.20 14.96 5.98
CA LEU A 184 11.70 15.95 6.92
C LEU A 184 11.63 15.49 8.39
N GLY A 185 11.07 14.30 8.65
CA GLY A 185 10.85 13.78 10.00
C GLY A 185 9.78 14.54 10.79
N GLN A 186 8.90 15.27 10.12
CA GLN A 186 7.82 16.07 10.71
C GLN A 186 6.49 15.31 10.76
N TYR A 187 6.40 14.22 10.01
CA TYR A 187 5.27 13.30 10.02
C TYR A 187 5.75 11.96 10.55
N GLU A 188 5.20 11.46 11.66
CA GLU A 188 5.69 10.23 12.31
C GLU A 188 4.84 8.99 11.98
N ASN A 189 3.60 9.19 11.56
CA ASN A 189 2.64 8.10 11.32
C ASN A 189 2.79 7.53 9.90
N ASP A 190 2.52 6.24 9.75
CA ASP A 190 2.23 5.66 8.44
C ASP A 190 0.89 6.19 7.92
N VAL A 191 0.59 6.03 6.64
CA VAL A 191 -0.65 6.54 6.05
C VAL A 191 -1.36 5.49 5.23
N PHE A 192 -2.65 5.31 5.47
CA PHE A 192 -3.54 4.56 4.59
C PHE A 192 -4.50 5.51 3.88
N ILE A 193 -4.46 5.51 2.55
CA ILE A 193 -5.27 6.38 1.69
C ILE A 193 -6.30 5.51 0.96
N LEU A 194 -7.58 5.71 1.27
CA LEU A 194 -8.68 5.16 0.48
C LEU A 194 -9.02 6.14 -0.65
N LEU A 195 -8.68 5.78 -1.88
CA LEU A 195 -9.23 6.43 -3.06
C LEU A 195 -10.58 5.82 -3.43
N PHE A 196 -11.59 6.67 -3.57
CA PHE A 196 -12.93 6.26 -4.00
C PHE A 196 -13.47 7.21 -5.06
N CYS A 197 -14.52 6.79 -5.79
CA CYS A 197 -15.17 7.59 -6.81
C CYS A 197 -16.67 7.62 -6.49
N SER A 198 -17.17 8.75 -5.99
CA SER A 198 -18.60 8.84 -5.61
C SER A 198 -19.53 8.78 -6.84
N ASP A 199 -19.08 9.26 -8.01
CA ASP A 199 -19.74 9.00 -9.28
C ASP A 199 -19.34 7.61 -9.83
N THR A 200 -20.15 6.58 -9.54
CA THR A 200 -19.90 5.22 -10.03
C THR A 200 -20.11 5.08 -11.55
N THR A 201 -20.84 6.00 -12.19
CA THR A 201 -20.99 6.01 -13.65
C THR A 201 -19.67 6.43 -14.30
N GLU A 202 -19.03 7.46 -13.75
CA GLU A 202 -17.69 7.88 -14.16
C GLU A 202 -16.64 6.79 -13.89
N GLN A 203 -16.70 6.12 -12.73
CA GLN A 203 -15.84 4.97 -12.43
C GLN A 203 -15.98 3.86 -13.49
N LEU A 204 -17.21 3.55 -13.93
CA LEU A 204 -17.46 2.56 -14.98
C LEU A 204 -16.86 2.99 -16.33
N LYS A 205 -16.99 4.27 -16.71
CA LYS A 205 -16.34 4.80 -17.93
C LYS A 205 -14.82 4.62 -17.86
N ARG A 206 -14.20 4.94 -16.72
CA ARG A 206 -12.76 4.75 -16.49
C ARG A 206 -12.38 3.27 -16.62
N LEU A 207 -13.17 2.35 -16.06
CA LEU A 207 -12.92 0.91 -16.19
C LEU A 207 -12.90 0.46 -17.66
N ILE A 208 -13.92 0.86 -18.44
CA ILE A 208 -14.02 0.54 -19.86
C ILE A 208 -12.83 1.12 -20.64
N GLY A 209 -12.40 2.34 -20.29
CA GLY A 209 -11.26 3.02 -20.91
C GLY A 209 -9.89 2.40 -20.63
N ARG A 210 -9.71 1.66 -19.52
CA ARG A 210 -8.42 1.07 -19.10
C ARG A 210 -7.90 -0.06 -19.99
N ARG A 211 -8.71 -0.55 -20.93
CA ARG A 211 -8.34 -1.63 -21.88
C ARG A 211 -7.83 -2.91 -21.22
N ARG A 212 -8.34 -3.27 -20.03
CA ARG A 212 -8.14 -4.58 -19.38
C ARG A 212 -9.37 -5.46 -19.65
N PRO A 213 -9.39 -6.28 -20.73
CA PRO A 213 -10.64 -6.89 -21.21
C PRO A 213 -11.26 -7.87 -20.22
N ILE A 214 -10.43 -8.52 -19.40
CA ILE A 214 -10.89 -9.48 -18.41
C ILE A 214 -11.65 -8.83 -17.24
N GLU A 215 -11.19 -7.66 -16.79
CA GLU A 215 -11.88 -6.88 -15.75
C GLU A 215 -13.22 -6.37 -16.27
N VAL A 216 -13.25 -5.82 -17.49
CA VAL A 216 -14.49 -5.34 -18.14
C VAL A 216 -15.49 -6.48 -18.34
N LYS A 217 -15.03 -7.70 -18.63
CA LYS A 217 -15.90 -8.89 -18.69
C LYS A 217 -16.49 -9.26 -17.34
N LYS A 218 -15.83 -8.98 -16.22
CA LYS A 218 -16.33 -9.30 -14.88
C LYS A 218 -17.20 -8.21 -14.29
N TYR A 219 -16.77 -6.95 -14.38
CA TYR A 219 -17.45 -5.79 -13.80
C TYR A 219 -18.13 -4.99 -14.91
N LYS A 220 -19.32 -5.45 -15.32
CA LYS A 220 -20.02 -4.90 -16.50
C LYS A 220 -20.93 -3.74 -16.16
N THR A 221 -21.36 -3.68 -14.90
CA THR A 221 -22.41 -2.77 -14.44
C THR A 221 -21.95 -1.92 -13.27
N VAL A 222 -22.66 -0.82 -13.05
CA VAL A 222 -22.52 0.02 -11.85
C VAL A 222 -22.69 -0.81 -10.57
N ASN A 223 -23.63 -1.76 -10.55
CA ASN A 223 -23.88 -2.60 -9.38
C ASN A 223 -22.69 -3.51 -9.05
N ASP A 224 -21.99 -4.04 -10.06
CA ASP A 224 -20.78 -4.84 -9.84
C ASP A 224 -19.68 -4.01 -9.17
N LEU A 225 -19.57 -2.72 -9.54
CA LEU A 225 -18.63 -1.77 -8.93
C LEU A 225 -19.05 -1.37 -7.51
N LEU A 226 -20.34 -1.13 -7.27
CA LEU A 226 -20.85 -0.81 -5.92
C LEU A 226 -20.53 -1.92 -4.91
N LEU A 227 -20.67 -3.19 -5.30
CA LEU A 227 -20.34 -4.32 -4.42
C LEU A 227 -18.89 -4.28 -3.95
N ILE A 228 -17.93 -4.10 -4.87
CA ILE A 228 -16.53 -4.03 -4.50
C ILE A 228 -16.20 -2.72 -3.78
N ASN A 229 -16.81 -1.59 -4.16
CA ASN A 229 -16.63 -0.31 -3.47
C ASN A 229 -17.03 -0.43 -1.99
N ASN A 230 -18.18 -1.04 -1.70
CA ASN A 230 -18.65 -1.24 -0.33
C ASN A 230 -17.68 -2.10 0.49
N ILE A 231 -17.09 -3.14 -0.11
CA ILE A 231 -16.06 -3.96 0.55
C ILE A 231 -14.86 -3.10 0.96
N TYR A 232 -14.39 -2.17 0.11
CA TYR A 232 -13.30 -1.25 0.46
C TYR A 232 -13.70 -0.22 1.54
N PHE A 233 -14.92 0.32 1.47
CA PHE A 233 -15.40 1.25 2.48
C PHE A 233 -15.53 0.59 3.85
N GLU A 234 -16.11 -0.61 3.93
CA GLU A 234 -16.18 -1.38 5.17
C GLU A 234 -14.78 -1.68 5.71
N PHE A 235 -13.87 -2.16 4.85
CA PHE A 235 -12.49 -2.43 5.23
C PHE A 235 -11.78 -1.20 5.82
N PHE A 236 -12.00 -0.02 5.22
CA PHE A 236 -11.44 1.24 5.70
C PHE A 236 -12.04 1.68 7.03
N LEU A 237 -13.37 1.67 7.15
CA LEU A 237 -14.08 2.09 8.36
C LEU A 237 -13.76 1.19 9.54
N GLU A 238 -13.78 -0.14 9.33
CA GLU A 238 -13.42 -1.11 10.36
C GLU A 238 -12.05 -0.77 10.98
N ARG A 239 -11.06 -0.42 10.17
CA ARG A 239 -9.69 -0.12 10.64
C ARG A 239 -9.54 1.25 11.26
N LYS A 240 -10.16 2.26 10.64
CA LYS A 240 -10.16 3.62 11.17
C LYS A 240 -10.81 3.66 12.55
N ASP A 241 -11.92 2.94 12.75
CA ASP A 241 -12.64 2.92 14.01
C ASP A 241 -11.93 2.09 15.09
N HIS A 242 -11.12 1.09 14.72
CA HIS A 242 -10.28 0.36 15.67
C HIS A 242 -9.25 1.26 16.38
N GLN A 243 -8.91 2.43 15.83
CA GLN A 243 -8.03 3.40 16.48
C GLN A 243 -8.74 4.27 17.52
N LEU A 244 -10.08 4.27 17.54
CA LEU A 244 -10.89 5.06 18.46
C LEU A 244 -11.27 4.29 19.74
N ILE A 245 -10.85 3.03 19.86
CA ILE A 245 -11.12 2.11 20.98
C ILE A 245 -9.84 1.88 21.77
#